data_AF-A0ABD2PXG7-F1
#
_entry.id   AF-A0ABD2PXG7-F1
#
_cell.length_a   1.000
_cell.length_b   1.000
_cell.length_c   1.000
_cell.angle_alpha   90.00
_cell.angle_beta   90.00
_cell.angle_gamma   90.00
#
_symmetry.space_group_name_H-M   'P 1'
#
loop_
_entity.id
_entity.type
_entity.pdbx_description
1 polymer ?
#
loop_
_entity_poly.entity_id
_entity_poly.type
_entity_poly.pdbx_seq_one_letter_code
_entity_poly.pdbx_strand_id
1 'polypeptide(L)'
;MLIGRPERSSYRPFPEEIYSNFNTLSLNHLDDKYPRNETAAMSDETVLNQLILQLDSSQVELQANAARYLQHLVYKNPKIKELLWTQGGIGVLVQLIYSEYHQIYTPVLETLRNISTGGNPMIKEEIARSDGIRALAWHIKTRQIYNNSNSNTILVNYDRSVNSIVGPSLEAASSVLLQLAITNQELKERVLHEALLPTLVTYVLQPFATQAIIECSESLLGPPSFNLPLFCHIASIVR
;
A
#
# COMPACT_ATOMS: atom_id res chain seq x y z
N MET A 1 28.85 21.38 14.35
CA MET A 1 27.38 21.34 14.49
C MET A 1 26.89 20.08 13.79
N LEU A 2 26.65 19.01 14.54
CA LEU A 2 26.22 17.71 14.01
C LEU A 2 24.70 17.72 13.87
N ILE A 3 24.21 17.68 12.63
CA ILE A 3 22.78 17.63 12.31
C ILE A 3 22.28 16.22 12.62
N GLY A 4 21.34 16.12 13.56
CA GLY A 4 20.74 14.87 14.01
C GLY A 4 20.06 14.11 12.87
N ARG A 5 20.33 12.80 12.79
CA ARG A 5 19.63 11.88 11.91
C ARG A 5 18.16 11.74 12.38
N PRO A 6 17.17 11.70 11.48
CA PRO A 6 15.79 11.42 11.88
C PRO A 6 15.69 9.99 12.44
N GLU A 7 15.00 9.87 13.57
CA GLU A 7 14.76 8.61 14.27
C GLU A 7 14.15 7.58 13.32
N ARG A 8 14.79 6.41 13.25
CA ARG A 8 14.23 5.23 12.58
C ARG A 8 12.97 4.83 13.34
N SER A 9 11.84 4.76 12.61
CA SER A 9 10.58 4.15 13.05
C SER A 9 10.86 2.90 13.90
N SER A 10 10.56 3.01 15.20
CA SER A 10 10.73 1.95 16.17
C SER A 10 9.84 0.77 15.78
N TYR A 11 10.46 -0.40 15.67
CA TYR A 11 9.76 -1.66 15.48
C TYR A 11 8.83 -1.88 16.68
N ARG A 12 7.50 -1.83 16.47
CA ARG A 12 6.56 -2.34 17.46
C ARG A 12 6.45 -3.86 17.25
N PRO A 13 6.75 -4.68 18.27
CA PRO A 13 6.48 -6.11 18.21
C PRO A 13 4.99 -6.37 17.96
N PHE A 14 4.68 -7.44 17.22
CA PHE A 14 3.30 -7.85 16.97
C PHE A 14 2.60 -8.29 18.27
N PRO A 15 1.30 -8.02 18.45
CA PRO A 15 0.54 -8.56 19.58
C PRO A 15 0.52 -10.09 19.54
N GLU A 16 0.84 -10.74 20.66
CA GLU A 16 0.87 -12.21 20.84
C GLU A 16 -0.44 -12.90 20.41
N GLU A 17 -1.56 -12.18 20.49
CA GLU A 17 -2.90 -12.67 20.14
C GLU A 17 -3.03 -13.07 18.66
N ILE A 18 -2.32 -12.43 17.72
CA ILE A 18 -2.38 -12.83 16.30
C ILE A 18 -1.59 -14.12 16.06
N TYR A 19 -0.50 -14.36 16.79
CA TYR A 19 0.26 -15.62 16.71
C TYR A 19 -0.59 -16.81 17.17
N SER A 20 -1.52 -16.60 18.10
CA SER A 20 -2.38 -17.67 18.62
C SER A 20 -3.33 -18.27 17.56
N ASN A 21 -3.80 -17.46 16.60
CA ASN A 21 -4.62 -17.91 15.47
C ASN A 21 -3.80 -18.59 14.35
N PHE A 22 -2.48 -18.40 14.34
CA PHE A 22 -1.54 -19.08 13.43
C PHE A 22 -0.83 -20.29 14.07
N ASN A 23 -1.08 -20.60 15.35
CA ASN A 23 -0.46 -21.71 16.07
C ASN A 23 -0.77 -23.10 15.48
N THR A 24 -1.68 -23.21 14.51
CA THR A 24 -1.92 -24.45 13.76
C THR A 24 -1.05 -24.60 12.51
N LEU A 25 -0.26 -23.58 12.13
CA LEU A 25 0.60 -23.58 10.93
C LEU A 25 2.02 -23.10 11.29
N SER A 26 2.72 -23.92 12.06
CA SER A 26 4.20 -24.04 12.12
C SER A 26 5.01 -22.75 11.88
N LEU A 27 5.04 -21.86 12.88
CA LEU A 27 5.95 -20.71 12.96
C LEU A 27 7.37 -21.12 13.40
N ASN A 28 8.17 -21.64 12.47
CA ASN A 28 9.59 -21.98 12.71
C ASN A 28 10.58 -20.92 12.17
N HIS A 29 10.18 -19.66 12.00
CA HIS A 29 11.10 -18.66 11.43
C HIS A 29 11.28 -17.33 12.18
N LEU A 30 10.81 -17.21 13.42
CA LEU A 30 11.13 -16.04 14.26
C LEU A 30 11.19 -16.46 15.74
N ASP A 31 12.37 -16.88 16.23
CA ASP A 31 12.89 -16.51 17.56
C ASP A 31 14.17 -17.30 17.93
N ASP A 32 15.24 -16.56 18.23
CA ASP A 32 16.55 -17.06 18.67
C ASP A 32 16.60 -17.34 20.19
N LYS A 33 15.49 -17.78 20.81
CA LYS A 33 15.40 -17.86 22.29
C LYS A 33 14.82 -19.14 22.92
N TYR A 34 14.41 -20.17 22.18
CA TYR A 34 13.95 -21.42 22.78
C TYR A 34 14.49 -22.67 22.04
N PRO A 35 14.85 -23.74 22.77
CA PRO A 35 15.48 -24.92 22.19
C PRO A 35 14.52 -25.68 21.28
N ARG A 36 15.07 -26.06 20.13
CA ARG A 36 14.44 -26.74 19.00
C ARG A 36 13.82 -28.08 19.43
N ASN A 37 12.51 -28.22 19.30
CA ASN A 37 11.88 -29.53 19.18
C ASN A 37 11.55 -29.78 17.71
N GLU A 38 12.24 -30.76 17.14
CA GLU A 38 12.19 -31.22 15.76
C GLU A 38 10.80 -31.77 15.39
N THR A 39 9.87 -30.87 15.09
CA THR A 39 8.64 -31.18 14.36
C THR A 39 8.75 -30.51 13.00
N ALA A 40 8.59 -31.31 11.93
CA ALA A 40 8.98 -31.00 10.55
C ALA A 40 8.75 -29.53 10.15
N ALA A 41 9.85 -28.79 9.96
CA ALA A 41 9.78 -27.38 9.55
C ALA A 41 9.08 -27.29 8.18
N MET A 42 7.87 -26.72 8.18
CA MET A 42 7.11 -26.45 6.96
C MET A 42 7.94 -25.53 6.05
N SER A 43 8.10 -25.89 4.77
CA SER A 43 8.92 -25.10 3.85
C SER A 43 8.33 -23.70 3.64
N ASP A 44 9.18 -22.70 3.36
CA ASP A 44 8.76 -21.33 3.01
C ASP A 44 7.69 -21.34 1.90
N GLU A 45 7.84 -22.25 0.93
CA GLU A 45 6.91 -22.44 -0.19
C GLU A 45 5.53 -22.89 0.27
N THR A 46 5.46 -23.81 1.25
CA THR A 46 4.21 -24.32 1.80
C THR A 46 3.52 -23.24 2.65
N VAL A 47 4.29 -22.51 3.47
CA VAL A 47 3.79 -21.40 4.27
C VAL A 47 3.21 -20.32 3.36
N LEU A 48 3.91 -19.97 2.28
CA LEU A 48 3.47 -18.92 1.36
C LEU A 48 2.22 -19.31 0.58
N ASN A 49 2.16 -20.53 0.06
CA ASN A 49 0.96 -21.03 -0.61
C ASN A 49 -0.26 -20.95 0.30
N GLN A 50 -0.11 -21.35 1.57
CA GLN A 50 -1.19 -21.30 2.53
C GLN A 50 -1.65 -19.86 2.81
N LEU A 51 -0.73 -18.90 2.87
CA LEU A 51 -1.07 -17.49 3.01
C LEU A 51 -1.81 -16.95 1.80
N ILE A 52 -1.40 -17.31 0.58
CA ILE A 52 -2.09 -16.92 -0.65
C ILE A 52 -3.53 -17.46 -0.65
N LEU A 53 -3.74 -18.70 -0.21
CA LEU A 53 -5.09 -19.27 -0.06
C LEU A 53 -5.90 -18.53 1.00
N GLN A 54 -5.29 -18.14 2.13
CA GLN A 54 -5.97 -17.38 3.18
C GLN A 54 -6.33 -15.96 2.75
N LEU A 55 -5.56 -15.35 1.85
CA LEU A 55 -5.89 -14.06 1.24
C LEU A 55 -7.16 -14.12 0.39
N ASP A 56 -7.54 -15.29 -0.12
CA ASP A 56 -8.79 -15.49 -0.89
C ASP A 56 -9.97 -15.97 0.00
N SER A 57 -9.79 -16.00 1.32
CA SER A 57 -10.84 -16.42 2.26
C SER A 57 -12.00 -15.42 2.28
N SER A 58 -13.22 -15.90 2.48
CA SER A 58 -14.39 -15.05 2.76
C SER A 58 -14.38 -14.43 4.17
N GLN A 59 -13.49 -14.91 5.06
CA GLN A 59 -13.37 -14.42 6.42
C GLN A 59 -12.40 -13.24 6.49
N VAL A 60 -12.96 -12.04 6.72
CA VAL A 60 -12.22 -10.77 6.78
C VAL A 60 -11.05 -10.81 7.77
N GLU A 61 -11.23 -11.44 8.94
CA GLU A 61 -10.18 -11.55 9.94
C GLU A 61 -9.01 -12.43 9.45
N LEU A 62 -9.32 -13.55 8.81
CA LEU A 62 -8.30 -14.45 8.26
C LEU A 62 -7.53 -13.77 7.12
N GLN A 63 -8.22 -13.07 6.22
CA GLN A 63 -7.59 -12.27 5.16
C GLN A 63 -6.65 -11.19 5.73
N ALA A 64 -7.13 -10.43 6.72
CA ALA A 64 -6.34 -9.35 7.34
C ALA A 64 -5.10 -9.90 8.05
N ASN A 65 -5.21 -11.03 8.74
CA ASN A 65 -4.11 -11.69 9.41
C ASN A 65 -3.08 -12.24 8.42
N ALA A 66 -3.54 -12.88 7.34
CA ALA A 66 -2.67 -13.36 6.28
C ALA A 66 -1.92 -12.22 5.58
N ALA A 67 -2.61 -11.12 5.27
CA ALA A 67 -2.01 -9.94 4.65
C ALA A 67 -0.92 -9.30 5.53
N ARG A 68 -1.17 -9.16 6.83
CA ARG A 68 -0.18 -8.66 7.80
C ARG A 68 1.03 -9.58 7.87
N TYR A 69 0.81 -10.88 8.00
CA TYR A 69 1.93 -11.83 8.10
C TYR A 69 2.78 -11.83 6.82
N LEU A 70 2.13 -11.80 5.65
CA LEU A 70 2.81 -11.69 4.36
C LEU A 70 3.65 -10.40 4.24
N GLN A 71 3.12 -9.25 4.69
CA GLN A 71 3.85 -7.97 4.72
C GLN A 71 5.21 -8.10 5.42
N HIS A 72 5.26 -8.84 6.53
CA HIS A 72 6.51 -9.11 7.25
C HIS A 72 7.43 -10.04 6.49
N LEU A 73 6.89 -11.15 5.97
CA LEU A 73 7.70 -12.15 5.27
C LEU A 73 8.40 -11.58 4.03
N VAL A 74 7.75 -10.67 3.29
CA VAL A 74 8.34 -10.05 2.09
C VAL A 74 9.39 -8.98 2.40
N TYR A 75 9.42 -8.45 3.62
CA TYR A 75 10.30 -7.34 3.97
C TYR A 75 11.77 -7.79 3.95
N LYS A 76 12.55 -7.17 3.05
CA LYS A 76 13.98 -7.48 2.82
C LYS A 76 14.28 -8.97 2.53
N ASN A 77 13.30 -9.72 2.04
CA ASN A 77 13.46 -11.14 1.72
C ASN A 77 13.25 -11.40 0.22
N PRO A 78 14.31 -11.40 -0.62
CA PRO A 78 14.16 -11.57 -2.06
C PRO A 78 13.59 -12.95 -2.45
N LYS A 79 13.90 -14.00 -1.69
CA LYS A 79 13.39 -15.36 -1.92
C LYS A 79 11.87 -15.42 -1.79
N ILE A 80 11.32 -14.84 -0.73
CA ILE A 80 9.86 -14.80 -0.53
C ILE A 80 9.18 -13.92 -1.59
N LYS A 81 9.80 -12.79 -1.98
CA LYS A 81 9.27 -11.94 -3.07
C LYS A 81 9.16 -12.71 -4.39
N GLU A 82 10.18 -13.50 -4.72
CA GLU A 82 10.20 -14.33 -5.92
C GLU A 82 9.18 -15.46 -5.86
N LEU A 83 9.09 -16.18 -4.73
CA LEU A 83 8.07 -17.22 -4.54
C LEU A 83 6.65 -16.65 -4.62
N LEU A 84 6.40 -15.47 -4.04
CA LEU A 84 5.09 -14.83 -4.09
C LEU A 84 4.68 -14.49 -5.53
N TRP A 85 5.66 -14.11 -6.36
CA TRP A 85 5.47 -13.87 -7.77
C TRP A 85 5.18 -15.16 -8.54
N THR A 86 6.02 -16.19 -8.39
CA THR A 86 5.87 -17.44 -9.13
C THR A 86 4.61 -18.23 -8.75
N GLN A 87 4.10 -18.05 -7.54
CA GLN A 87 2.84 -18.64 -7.06
C GLN A 87 1.58 -17.81 -7.40
N GLY A 88 1.72 -16.71 -8.17
CA GLY A 88 0.58 -15.90 -8.61
C GLY A 88 -0.04 -15.01 -7.53
N GLY A 89 0.62 -14.85 -6.37
CA GLY A 89 0.10 -14.05 -5.25
C GLY A 89 -0.01 -12.55 -5.56
N ILE A 90 0.71 -12.04 -6.57
CA ILE A 90 0.62 -10.63 -7.00
C ILE A 90 -0.79 -10.27 -7.45
N GLY A 91 -1.44 -11.13 -8.23
CA GLY A 91 -2.81 -10.88 -8.70
C GLY A 91 -3.80 -10.81 -7.56
N VAL A 92 -3.69 -11.71 -6.58
CA VAL A 92 -4.52 -11.73 -5.37
C VAL A 92 -4.33 -10.43 -4.57
N LEU A 93 -3.08 -9.99 -4.38
CA LEU A 93 -2.80 -8.72 -3.72
C LEU A 93 -3.43 -7.53 -4.44
N VAL A 94 -3.35 -7.48 -5.78
CA VAL A 94 -3.96 -6.39 -6.55
C VAL A 94 -5.49 -6.37 -6.39
N GLN A 95 -6.15 -7.54 -6.38
CA GLN A 95 -7.59 -7.62 -6.15
C GLN A 95 -7.99 -7.10 -4.76
N LEU A 96 -7.20 -7.40 -3.73
CA LEU A 96 -7.48 -6.97 -2.35
C LEU A 96 -7.32 -5.47 -2.11
N ILE A 97 -6.74 -4.71 -3.04
CA ILE A 97 -6.74 -3.23 -2.99
C ILE A 97 -8.18 -2.68 -2.97
N TYR A 98 -9.11 -3.36 -3.65
CA TYR A 98 -10.52 -2.95 -3.71
C TYR A 98 -11.32 -3.25 -2.44
N SER A 99 -10.70 -3.88 -1.43
CA SER A 99 -11.37 -4.16 -0.16
C SER A 99 -11.92 -2.89 0.50
N GLU A 100 -13.11 -2.99 1.08
CA GLU A 100 -13.66 -1.92 1.90
C GLU A 100 -12.98 -1.83 3.27
N TYR A 101 -12.30 -2.89 3.71
CA TYR A 101 -11.71 -3.01 5.04
C TYR A 101 -10.24 -2.58 5.08
N HIS A 102 -9.94 -1.54 5.84
CA HIS A 102 -8.57 -1.01 5.98
C HIS A 102 -7.57 -2.00 6.56
N GLN A 103 -8.04 -2.94 7.39
CA GLN A 103 -7.23 -4.02 7.93
C GLN A 103 -6.72 -5.00 6.86
N ILE A 104 -7.31 -4.98 5.65
CA ILE A 104 -6.89 -5.78 4.51
C ILE A 104 -6.08 -4.91 3.54
N TYR A 105 -6.65 -3.81 3.02
CA TYR A 105 -5.97 -3.06 1.95
C TYR A 105 -4.67 -2.38 2.42
N THR A 106 -4.55 -1.98 3.69
CA THR A 106 -3.33 -1.34 4.20
C THR A 106 -2.13 -2.28 4.17
N PRO A 107 -2.14 -3.47 4.83
CA PRO A 107 -1.02 -4.39 4.74
C PRO A 107 -0.77 -4.90 3.32
N VAL A 108 -1.79 -4.99 2.47
CA VAL A 108 -1.64 -5.33 1.04
C VAL A 108 -0.83 -4.26 0.29
N LEU A 109 -1.17 -2.98 0.43
CA LEU A 109 -0.44 -1.87 -0.21
C LEU A 109 1.00 -1.79 0.30
N GLU A 110 1.22 -2.05 1.58
CA GLU A 110 2.55 -2.13 2.19
C GLU A 110 3.36 -3.31 1.65
N THR A 111 2.71 -4.47 1.47
CA THR A 111 3.31 -5.66 0.85
C THR A 111 3.72 -5.36 -0.59
N LEU A 112 2.85 -4.72 -1.38
CA LEU A 112 3.13 -4.28 -2.74
C LEU A 112 4.31 -3.32 -2.80
N ARG A 113 4.40 -2.36 -1.87
CA ARG A 113 5.55 -1.44 -1.76
C ARG A 113 6.84 -2.18 -1.44
N ASN A 114 6.78 -3.14 -0.52
CA ASN A 114 7.94 -3.94 -0.14
C ASN A 114 8.45 -4.78 -1.32
N ILE A 115 7.56 -5.43 -2.07
CA ILE A 115 7.96 -6.30 -3.18
C ILE A 115 8.40 -5.51 -4.42
N SER A 116 7.83 -4.32 -4.66
CA SER A 116 8.27 -3.44 -5.75
C SER A 116 9.66 -2.86 -5.50
N THR A 117 10.10 -2.79 -4.24
CA THR A 117 11.41 -2.22 -3.86
C THR A 117 12.52 -3.28 -3.88
N GLY A 118 13.58 -3.07 -4.65
CA GLY A 118 14.81 -3.90 -4.62
C GLY A 118 14.60 -5.38 -4.93
N GLY A 119 13.56 -5.72 -5.70
CA GLY A 119 13.24 -7.08 -6.15
C GLY A 119 13.42 -7.26 -7.66
N ASN A 120 13.08 -8.46 -8.15
CA ASN A 120 13.07 -8.81 -9.57
C ASN A 120 12.18 -7.82 -10.36
N PRO A 121 12.67 -7.19 -11.45
CA PRO A 121 11.87 -6.29 -12.27
C PRO A 121 10.57 -6.93 -12.80
N MET A 122 10.55 -8.25 -13.00
CA MET A 122 9.35 -8.99 -13.42
C MET A 122 8.19 -8.85 -12.43
N ILE A 123 8.45 -8.65 -11.14
CA ILE A 123 7.39 -8.41 -10.15
C ILE A 123 6.64 -7.11 -10.48
N LYS A 124 7.36 -6.09 -10.93
CA LYS A 124 6.77 -4.78 -11.27
C LYS A 124 5.96 -4.87 -12.55
N GLU A 125 6.45 -5.61 -13.54
CA GLU A 125 5.70 -5.93 -14.76
C GLU A 125 4.44 -6.72 -14.42
N GLU A 126 4.53 -7.69 -13.51
CA GLU A 126 3.39 -8.48 -13.06
C GLU A 126 2.32 -7.64 -12.34
N ILE A 127 2.72 -6.71 -11.48
CA ILE A 127 1.81 -5.74 -10.86
C ILE A 127 1.06 -4.96 -11.95
N ALA A 128 1.76 -4.48 -12.98
CA ALA A 128 1.14 -3.74 -14.07
C ALA A 128 0.26 -4.61 -14.99
N ARG A 129 0.62 -5.89 -15.18
CA ARG A 129 -0.13 -6.88 -15.96
C ARG A 129 -1.43 -7.28 -15.25
N SER A 130 -1.42 -7.29 -13.92
CA SER A 130 -2.58 -7.61 -13.06
C SER A 130 -3.53 -6.42 -12.85
N ASP A 131 -3.53 -5.40 -13.72
CA ASP A 131 -4.28 -4.13 -13.56
C ASP A 131 -3.91 -3.32 -12.29
N GLY A 132 -2.73 -3.55 -11.70
CA GLY A 132 -2.30 -2.89 -10.47
C GLY A 132 -2.20 -1.37 -10.57
N ILE A 133 -1.83 -0.82 -11.74
CA ILE A 133 -1.79 0.64 -11.94
C ILE A 133 -3.18 1.26 -11.75
N ARG A 134 -4.21 0.63 -12.33
CA ARG A 134 -5.60 1.09 -12.21
C ARG A 134 -6.15 0.91 -10.81
N ALA A 135 -5.84 -0.21 -10.16
CA ALA A 135 -6.24 -0.47 -8.78
C ALA A 135 -5.65 0.57 -7.81
N LEU A 136 -4.35 0.87 -7.95
CA LEU A 136 -3.67 1.90 -7.16
C LEU A 136 -4.26 3.30 -7.41
N ALA A 137 -4.52 3.65 -8.68
CA ALA A 137 -5.17 4.90 -9.05
C ALA A 137 -6.58 5.01 -8.45
N TRP A 138 -7.37 3.95 -8.53
CA TRP A 138 -8.69 3.88 -7.93
C TRP A 138 -8.66 4.04 -6.41
N HIS A 139 -7.70 3.41 -5.72
CA HIS A 139 -7.55 3.55 -4.27
C HIS A 139 -7.22 5.00 -3.89
N ILE A 140 -6.25 5.60 -4.59
CA ILE A 140 -5.88 7.01 -4.39
C ILE A 140 -7.10 7.91 -4.61
N LYS A 141 -7.79 7.74 -5.74
CA LYS A 141 -9.02 8.46 -6.10
C LYS A 141 -10.07 8.37 -4.98
N THR A 142 -10.38 7.15 -4.55
CA THR A 142 -11.48 6.87 -3.62
C THR A 142 -11.17 7.34 -2.20
N ARG A 143 -9.93 7.18 -1.74
CA ARG A 143 -9.55 7.50 -0.35
C ARG A 143 -9.07 8.94 -0.18
N GLN A 144 -8.66 9.63 -1.25
CA GLN A 144 -8.31 11.06 -1.21
C GLN A 144 -9.53 11.95 -0.96
N ILE A 145 -10.72 11.58 -1.43
CA ILE A 145 -11.97 12.33 -1.18
C ILE A 145 -12.26 12.41 0.33
N TYR A 146 -12.03 11.31 1.05
CA TYR A 146 -12.31 11.21 2.49
C TYR A 146 -11.42 12.12 3.35
N ASN A 147 -10.20 12.42 2.89
CA ASN A 147 -9.27 13.31 3.60
C ASN A 147 -9.67 14.79 3.47
N ASN A 148 -10.48 15.15 2.46
CA ASN A 148 -10.77 16.55 2.14
C ASN A 148 -12.17 17.04 2.54
N SER A 149 -13.15 16.14 2.76
CA SER A 149 -14.54 16.53 3.04
C SER A 149 -14.79 17.11 4.45
N ASN A 150 -13.83 17.03 5.38
CA ASN A 150 -14.08 17.29 6.81
C ASN A 150 -13.35 18.50 7.42
N SER A 151 -12.96 19.50 6.61
CA SER A 151 -12.43 20.78 7.13
C SER A 151 -13.49 21.65 7.87
N ASN A 152 -14.74 21.19 8.01
CA ASN A 152 -15.81 21.88 8.75
C ASN A 152 -15.94 21.36 10.21
N THR A 153 -15.03 21.86 11.06
CA THR A 153 -15.18 22.32 12.46
C THR A 153 -15.91 21.53 13.57
N ILE A 154 -16.42 20.29 13.41
CA ILE A 154 -17.04 19.55 14.55
C ILE A 154 -16.53 18.10 14.75
N LEU A 155 -15.85 17.48 13.76
CA LEU A 155 -15.45 16.05 13.82
C LEU A 155 -13.98 15.76 14.13
N VAL A 156 -13.21 16.75 14.57
CA VAL A 156 -11.73 16.72 14.65
C VAL A 156 -11.14 15.60 15.54
N ASN A 157 -11.92 15.03 16.46
CA ASN A 157 -11.47 13.94 17.35
C ASN A 157 -11.69 12.53 16.76
N TYR A 158 -12.71 12.34 15.91
CA TYR A 158 -12.93 11.06 15.21
C TYR A 158 -12.02 10.95 13.96
N ASP A 159 -11.67 12.11 13.39
CA ASP A 159 -11.01 12.28 12.10
C ASP A 159 -9.49 12.03 12.13
N ARG A 160 -8.83 12.27 13.27
CA ARG A 160 -7.38 11.98 13.42
C ARG A 160 -7.07 10.48 13.26
N SER A 161 -8.00 9.61 13.67
CA SER A 161 -7.85 8.14 13.53
C SER A 161 -7.93 7.70 12.07
N VAL A 162 -8.88 8.23 11.29
CA VAL A 162 -9.04 7.89 9.88
C VAL A 162 -7.88 8.44 9.04
N ASN A 163 -7.43 9.67 9.30
CA ASN A 163 -6.26 10.24 8.65
C ASN A 163 -4.96 9.48 8.98
N SER A 164 -4.85 8.94 10.20
CA SER A 164 -3.73 8.06 10.60
C SER A 164 -3.71 6.73 9.83
N ILE A 165 -4.83 6.31 9.23
CA ILE A 165 -4.95 5.05 8.47
C ILE A 165 -4.85 5.32 6.97
N VAL A 166 -5.57 6.32 6.48
CA VAL A 166 -5.66 6.65 5.05
C VAL A 166 -4.33 7.22 4.54
N GLY A 167 -3.68 8.10 5.31
CA GLY A 167 -2.41 8.73 4.93
C GLY A 167 -1.32 7.72 4.53
N PRO A 168 -0.95 6.77 5.42
CA PRO A 168 0.03 5.73 5.11
C PRO A 168 -0.35 4.87 3.90
N SER A 169 -1.64 4.53 3.74
CA SER A 169 -2.09 3.74 2.58
C SER A 169 -1.92 4.49 1.25
N LEU A 170 -2.15 5.80 1.24
CA LEU A 170 -1.95 6.66 0.07
C LEU A 170 -0.46 6.81 -0.27
N GLU A 171 0.39 6.93 0.75
CA GLU A 171 1.84 6.96 0.59
C GLU A 171 2.36 5.65 0.01
N ALA A 172 1.90 4.50 0.54
CA ALA A 172 2.24 3.19 0.04
C ALA A 172 1.84 3.03 -1.44
N ALA A 173 0.60 3.37 -1.78
CA ALA A 173 0.11 3.29 -3.15
C ALA A 173 0.92 4.17 -4.12
N SER A 174 1.21 5.41 -3.70
CA SER A 174 2.00 6.35 -4.51
C SER A 174 3.44 5.89 -4.70
N SER A 175 4.04 5.29 -3.66
CA SER A 175 5.38 4.72 -3.71
C SER A 175 5.46 3.54 -4.69
N VAL A 176 4.43 2.68 -4.73
CA VAL A 176 4.35 1.60 -5.73
C VAL A 176 4.29 2.18 -7.13
N LEU A 177 3.40 3.16 -7.40
CA LEU A 177 3.30 3.81 -8.71
C LEU A 177 4.62 4.44 -9.17
N LEU A 178 5.33 5.13 -8.26
CA LEU A 178 6.67 5.65 -8.55
C LEU A 178 7.64 4.54 -8.92
N GLN A 179 7.64 3.45 -8.15
CA GLN A 179 8.53 2.34 -8.37
C GLN A 179 8.27 1.63 -9.71
N LEU A 180 7.02 1.57 -10.16
CA LEU A 180 6.67 1.11 -11.51
C LEU A 180 7.20 2.10 -12.56
N ALA A 181 6.95 3.39 -12.40
CA ALA A 181 7.34 4.42 -13.37
C ALA A 181 8.85 4.52 -13.59
N ILE A 182 9.68 4.29 -12.56
CA ILE A 182 11.14 4.33 -12.71
C ILE A 182 11.74 3.04 -13.30
N THR A 183 10.93 2.04 -13.59
CA THR A 183 11.44 0.72 -14.03
C THR A 183 11.80 0.70 -15.51
N ASN A 184 10.90 1.17 -16.37
CA ASN A 184 11.13 1.29 -17.80
C ASN A 184 10.17 2.35 -18.39
N GLN A 185 10.43 2.76 -19.63
CA GLN A 185 9.63 3.80 -20.29
C GLN A 185 8.17 3.39 -20.49
N GLU A 186 7.90 2.12 -20.80
CA GLU A 186 6.53 1.63 -21.02
C GLU A 186 5.68 1.78 -19.76
N LEU A 187 6.19 1.32 -18.61
CA LEU A 187 5.53 1.47 -17.32
C LEU A 187 5.42 2.93 -16.91
N LYS A 188 6.40 3.78 -17.23
CA LYS A 188 6.30 5.23 -17.03
C LYS A 188 5.09 5.81 -17.76
N GLU A 189 4.95 5.53 -19.05
CA GLU A 189 3.81 6.01 -19.87
C GLU A 189 2.48 5.47 -19.33
N ARG A 190 2.42 4.18 -18.98
CA ARG A 190 1.21 3.59 -18.40
C ARG A 190 0.82 4.24 -17.08
N VAL A 191 1.77 4.46 -16.17
CA VAL A 191 1.50 5.15 -14.89
C VAL A 191 1.01 6.58 -15.14
N LEU A 192 1.63 7.30 -16.08
CA LEU A 192 1.20 8.64 -16.46
C LEU A 192 -0.25 8.66 -16.97
N HIS A 193 -0.58 7.82 -17.95
CA HIS A 193 -1.87 7.84 -18.62
C HIS A 193 -3.00 7.19 -17.81
N GLU A 194 -2.74 6.09 -17.11
CA GLU A 194 -3.77 5.31 -16.43
C GLU A 194 -4.04 5.80 -15.00
N ALA A 195 -3.04 6.42 -14.34
CA ALA A 195 -3.15 6.85 -12.95
C ALA A 195 -3.01 8.36 -12.77
N LEU A 196 -1.88 8.94 -13.19
CA LEU A 196 -1.50 10.29 -12.75
C LEU A 196 -2.26 11.40 -13.47
N LEU A 197 -2.36 11.35 -14.80
CA LEU A 197 -3.08 12.36 -15.58
C LEU A 197 -4.57 12.43 -15.22
N PRO A 198 -5.32 11.30 -15.14
CA PRO A 198 -6.71 11.35 -14.72
C PRO A 198 -6.88 11.94 -13.32
N THR A 199 -5.99 11.59 -12.39
CA THR A 199 -6.04 12.08 -11.00
C THR A 199 -5.72 13.58 -10.94
N LEU A 200 -4.72 14.06 -11.67
CA LEU A 200 -4.37 15.48 -11.74
C LEU A 200 -5.51 16.31 -12.34
N VAL A 201 -6.10 15.84 -13.44
CA VAL A 201 -7.24 16.52 -14.08
C VAL A 201 -8.42 16.60 -13.11
N THR A 202 -8.79 15.47 -12.50
CA THR A 202 -10.00 15.38 -11.66
C THR A 202 -9.87 16.15 -10.35
N TYR A 203 -8.69 16.14 -9.70
CA TYR A 203 -8.54 16.66 -8.33
C TYR A 203 -7.77 17.96 -8.21
N VAL A 204 -7.04 18.37 -9.25
CA VAL A 204 -6.27 19.61 -9.23
C VAL A 204 -6.82 20.58 -10.26
N LEU A 205 -6.84 20.18 -11.53
CA LEU A 205 -7.18 21.11 -12.62
C LEU A 205 -8.67 21.43 -12.68
N GLN A 206 -9.56 20.44 -12.58
CA GLN A 206 -11.01 20.65 -12.67
C GLN A 206 -11.55 21.48 -11.49
N PRO A 207 -11.19 21.21 -10.22
CA PRO A 207 -11.62 22.04 -9.10
C PRO A 207 -11.07 23.47 -9.21
N PHE A 208 -9.80 23.63 -9.61
CA PHE A 208 -9.20 24.95 -9.82
C PHE A 208 -9.86 25.72 -10.96
N ALA A 209 -10.14 25.07 -12.10
CA ALA A 209 -10.83 25.69 -13.22
C ALA A 209 -12.28 26.06 -12.87
N THR A 210 -12.99 25.19 -12.15
CA THR A 210 -14.36 25.46 -11.67
C THR A 210 -14.36 26.64 -10.70
N GLN A 211 -13.40 26.68 -9.77
CA GLN A 211 -13.26 27.76 -8.82
C GLN A 211 -12.83 29.08 -9.49
N ALA A 212 -11.94 29.05 -10.48
CA ALA A 212 -11.57 30.25 -11.24
C ALA A 212 -12.75 30.85 -12.03
N ILE A 213 -13.67 30.00 -12.50
CA ILE A 213 -14.95 30.45 -13.11
C ILE A 213 -15.85 31.08 -12.04
N ILE A 214 -15.87 30.54 -10.82
CA ILE A 214 -16.69 31.02 -9.69
C ILE A 214 -16.10 32.29 -9.05
N GLU A 215 -14.77 32.44 -8.96
CA GLU A 215 -14.07 33.58 -8.35
C GLU A 215 -14.09 34.85 -9.22
N CYS A 216 -14.73 34.82 -10.40
CA CYS A 216 -15.32 36.04 -10.98
C CYS A 216 -16.44 36.65 -10.10
N SER A 217 -16.84 35.97 -9.01
CA SER A 217 -17.70 36.44 -7.94
C SER A 217 -17.13 36.04 -6.57
N GLU A 218 -16.38 36.96 -5.96
CA GLU A 218 -15.90 36.98 -4.58
C GLU A 218 -14.87 35.91 -4.10
N SER A 219 -13.90 36.43 -3.36
CA SER A 219 -12.66 35.82 -2.90
C SER A 219 -12.83 34.86 -1.73
N LEU A 220 -12.37 33.61 -1.88
CA LEU A 220 -11.88 32.75 -0.77
C LEU A 220 -11.18 31.50 -1.35
N LEU A 221 -9.89 31.64 -1.67
CA LEU A 221 -9.03 30.49 -2.01
C LEU A 221 -8.83 29.61 -0.76
N GLY A 222 -9.57 28.51 -0.69
CA GLY A 222 -9.24 27.40 0.21
C GLY A 222 -7.96 26.70 -0.24
N PRO A 223 -7.17 26.09 0.67
CA PRO A 223 -5.99 25.33 0.29
C PRO A 223 -6.38 24.18 -0.64
N PRO A 224 -5.55 23.86 -1.64
CA PRO A 224 -5.90 22.88 -2.64
C PRO A 224 -6.02 21.47 -2.01
N SER A 225 -7.07 20.76 -2.41
CA SER A 225 -7.50 19.48 -1.84
C SER A 225 -6.69 18.28 -2.37
N PHE A 226 -5.37 18.38 -2.45
CA PHE A 226 -4.52 17.30 -2.95
C PHE A 226 -3.57 16.74 -1.89
N ASN A 227 -3.38 15.42 -1.93
CA ASN A 227 -2.40 14.73 -1.10
C ASN A 227 -0.97 15.15 -1.52
N LEU A 228 -0.23 15.78 -0.62
CA LEU A 228 1.12 16.30 -0.88
C LEU A 228 2.11 15.21 -1.37
N PRO A 229 2.17 14.01 -0.75
CA PRO A 229 2.94 12.89 -1.29
C PRO A 229 2.62 12.55 -2.76
N LEU A 230 1.33 12.46 -3.14
CA LEU A 230 0.93 12.20 -4.52
C LEU A 230 1.47 13.29 -5.46
N PHE A 231 1.34 14.56 -5.08
CA PHE A 231 1.85 15.69 -5.85
C PHE A 231 3.38 15.66 -5.99
N CYS A 232 4.11 15.37 -4.91
CA CYS A 232 5.57 15.20 -4.93
C CYS A 232 5.99 14.05 -5.85
N HIS A 233 5.28 12.93 -5.83
CA HIS A 233 5.54 11.80 -6.71
C HIS A 233 5.23 12.13 -8.18
N ILE A 234 4.12 12.80 -8.48
CA ILE A 234 3.80 13.30 -9.83
C ILE A 234 4.91 14.23 -10.34
N ALA A 235 5.31 15.22 -9.53
CA ALA A 235 6.38 16.15 -9.87
C ALA A 235 7.74 15.46 -10.10
N SER A 236 7.98 14.32 -9.45
CA SER A 236 9.19 13.52 -9.65
C SER A 236 9.17 12.68 -10.94
N ILE A 237 7.98 12.32 -11.45
CA ILE A 237 7.83 11.48 -12.65
C ILE A 237 7.79 12.31 -13.94
N VAL A 238 7.25 13.54 -13.86
CA VAL A 238 7.16 14.48 -15.00
C VAL A 238 8.49 15.17 -15.32
N ARG A 239 9.43 15.19 -14.37
CA ARG A 239 10.82 15.60 -14.61
C ARG A 239 11.56 14.58 -15.48
#